data_AF-A0A2V5ZFK7-F1
#
_entry.id   AF-A0A2V5ZFK7-F1
#
_cell.length_a   1.000
_cell.length_b   1.000
_cell.length_c   1.000
_cell.angle_alpha   90.00
_cell.angle_beta   90.00
_cell.angle_gamma   90.00
#
_symmetry.space_group_name_H-M   'P 1'
#
loop_
_entity.id
_entity.type
_entity.pdbx_description
1 polymer ?
#
loop_
_entity_poly.entity_id
_entity_poly.type
_entity_poly.pdbx_seq_one_letter_code
_entity_poly.pdbx_strand_id
1 'polypeptide(L)'
;MRFNDLSVQRFTVAKPFVCHAVEWRRRVIPACSFVFAAIFATTVQATENISVLGNKPRWDVLEHYQQTITHDEFAHLINGVYCTHGFPPDLIEVNDNTARILMNRDAQKFFTLRFAAGTEERKLVPRLWRPAKSLPPVRRDKPLSGLKIALDPGHLGGKWAKMEERWFKVGDSKPVQEGDLALRVARLLATRLRELGAKVSFVRNGDKPTTVKRPDDFRELARKILIKNGVPQPRPDVLDPTDPAKEQTIRWQSEMLFYRYSEIRRRAALVNFKLHPDLVLCLHFNAEGWGDPNSPSLTDINHLHLLVNGSYLAEELEFDDERFEMIRRLLSRAYDEELPLADTIALAMARETGLPPYAYPTTNTTTKVGTSGYVYARNLLATRLYRCPVVYCEPYVMNSKDVFARIQAGDYEGMRNINGVERKSIFREYADSVADGLVDYYSKARAL
;
A
#
# COMPACT_ATOMS: atom_id res chain seq x y z
N MET A 1 -4.24 14.73 -15.77
CA MET A 1 -4.05 14.19 -14.40
C MET A 1 -2.94 13.16 -14.44
N ARG A 2 -1.96 13.24 -13.53
CA ARG A 2 -0.86 12.27 -13.43
C ARG A 2 -1.39 11.00 -12.78
N PHE A 3 -1.25 9.86 -13.46
CA PHE A 3 -1.67 8.56 -12.95
C PHE A 3 -0.82 8.05 -11.76
N ASN A 4 0.29 8.73 -11.45
CA ASN A 4 1.33 8.32 -10.50
C ASN A 4 1.46 9.15 -9.21
N ASP A 5 0.55 10.09 -8.91
CA ASP A 5 0.49 10.71 -7.58
C ASP A 5 -0.20 9.76 -6.58
N LEU A 6 0.50 8.65 -6.30
CA LEU A 6 0.29 7.80 -5.13
C LEU A 6 0.99 8.39 -3.87
N SER A 7 1.35 9.68 -3.89
CA SER A 7 1.93 10.37 -2.74
C SER A 7 0.84 10.90 -1.81
N VAL A 8 1.09 10.77 -0.50
CA VAL A 8 0.50 11.60 0.56
C VAL A 8 0.20 12.99 0.03
N GLN A 9 -1.07 13.39 0.07
CA GLN A 9 -1.43 14.78 -0.24
C GLN A 9 -0.63 15.67 0.71
N ARG A 10 0.35 16.40 0.16
CA ARG A 10 1.00 17.51 0.85
C ARG A 10 -0.05 18.60 1.02
N PHE A 11 -0.67 18.63 2.19
CA PHE A 11 -1.52 19.75 2.58
C PHE A 11 -0.65 20.79 3.30
N THR A 12 -0.40 21.90 2.60
CA THR A 12 0.20 23.09 3.18
C THR A 12 -0.65 23.59 4.35
N VAL A 13 -0.09 23.54 5.56
CA VAL A 13 -0.64 24.23 6.74
C VAL A 13 -0.63 25.74 6.43
N ALA A 14 -1.80 26.35 6.37
CA ALA A 14 -1.90 27.80 6.25
C ALA A 14 -1.23 28.46 7.47
N LYS A 15 -0.31 29.39 7.23
CA LYS A 15 0.31 30.20 8.28
C LYS A 15 -0.76 31.00 9.04
N PRO A 16 -0.69 31.10 10.38
CA PRO A 16 -1.65 31.88 11.14
C PRO A 16 -1.54 33.37 10.78
N PHE A 17 -2.70 33.99 10.55
CA PHE A 17 -2.83 35.43 10.39
C PHE A 17 -2.44 36.15 11.70
N VAL A 18 -1.61 37.18 11.58
CA VAL A 18 -1.25 38.08 12.68
C VAL A 18 -2.45 39.01 12.94
N CYS A 19 -3.12 38.84 14.07
CA CYS A 19 -4.10 39.81 14.55
C CYS A 19 -3.36 40.97 15.24
N HIS A 20 -3.53 42.18 14.72
CA HIS A 20 -3.13 43.41 15.40
C HIS A 20 -4.04 43.66 16.60
N ALA A 21 -3.44 43.76 17.78
CA ALA A 21 -4.09 44.19 19.01
C ALA A 21 -4.49 45.67 18.91
N VAL A 22 -5.76 45.98 19.18
CA VAL A 22 -6.25 47.34 19.43
C VAL A 22 -6.45 47.48 20.94
N GLU A 23 -5.68 48.37 21.55
CA GLU A 23 -5.77 48.72 22.97
C GLU A 23 -7.10 49.38 23.30
N TRP A 24 -7.78 48.91 24.35
CA TRP A 24 -8.86 49.66 25.02
C TRP A 24 -8.54 49.80 26.51
N ARG A 25 -8.66 51.05 26.97
CA ARG A 25 -8.25 51.52 28.30
C ARG A 25 -9.10 50.98 29.44
N ARG A 26 -8.41 50.78 30.57
CA ARG A 26 -8.89 50.42 31.92
C ARG A 26 -10.06 51.25 32.45
N ARG A 27 -10.95 50.60 33.22
CA ARG A 27 -11.43 51.09 34.53
C ARG A 27 -11.64 49.92 35.51
N VAL A 28 -11.19 50.14 36.75
CA VAL A 28 -11.30 49.32 37.98
C VAL A 28 -12.59 49.82 38.69
N ILE A 29 -13.38 49.12 39.55
CA ILE A 29 -13.15 48.44 40.85
C ILE A 29 -14.45 47.63 41.25
N PRO A 30 -14.61 47.02 42.46
CA PRO A 30 -14.56 45.58 42.75
C PRO A 30 -15.88 44.99 43.28
N ALA A 31 -15.97 43.66 43.47
CA ALA A 31 -16.49 43.04 44.70
C ALA A 31 -16.57 41.50 44.61
N CYS A 32 -16.28 40.89 45.75
CA CYS A 32 -16.25 39.48 46.10
C CYS A 32 -17.46 38.65 45.67
N SER A 33 -17.23 37.38 45.33
CA SER A 33 -18.00 36.23 45.85
C SER A 33 -17.27 34.92 45.55
N PHE A 34 -16.91 34.21 46.61
CA PHE A 34 -16.41 32.84 46.57
C PHE A 34 -17.53 31.92 46.08
N VAL A 35 -17.33 31.28 44.92
CA VAL A 35 -18.13 30.13 44.49
C VAL A 35 -17.20 28.93 44.45
N PHE A 36 -17.40 27.99 45.37
CA PHE A 36 -16.80 26.66 45.33
C PHE A 36 -17.34 25.93 44.09
N ALA A 37 -16.61 25.99 42.98
CA ALA A 37 -16.83 25.10 41.85
C ALA A 37 -16.19 23.76 42.18
N ALA A 38 -17.02 22.74 42.39
CA ALA A 38 -16.58 21.35 42.42
C ALA A 38 -15.89 21.04 41.08
N ILE A 39 -14.56 20.92 41.10
CA ILE A 39 -13.78 20.47 39.96
C ILE A 39 -14.08 18.99 39.80
N PHE A 40 -15.10 18.65 39.00
CA PHE A 40 -15.12 17.37 38.33
C PHE A 40 -13.88 17.36 37.46
N ALA A 41 -12.86 16.61 37.88
CA ALA A 41 -11.76 16.22 37.01
C ALA A 41 -12.39 15.41 35.87
N THR A 42 -12.76 16.08 34.79
CA THR A 42 -12.92 15.45 33.49
C THR A 42 -11.55 14.86 33.20
N THR A 43 -11.44 13.55 33.38
CA THR A 43 -10.30 12.81 32.87
C THR A 43 -10.32 13.05 31.38
N VAL A 44 -9.47 13.97 30.91
CA VAL A 44 -9.22 14.19 29.49
C VAL A 44 -8.62 12.88 29.01
N GLN A 45 -9.48 12.01 28.47
CA GLN A 45 -9.05 10.74 27.94
C GLN A 45 -8.18 11.05 26.73
N ALA A 46 -6.89 10.72 26.83
CA ALA A 46 -5.92 10.98 25.78
C ALA A 46 -6.45 10.43 24.45
N THR A 47 -6.48 11.30 23.44
CA THR A 47 -7.01 10.96 22.12
C THR A 47 -5.96 10.24 21.31
N GLU A 48 -6.34 9.11 20.71
CA GLU A 48 -5.47 8.40 19.78
C GLU A 48 -5.42 9.14 18.45
N ASN A 49 -4.22 9.35 17.91
CA ASN A 49 -4.06 9.96 16.60
C ASN A 49 -4.11 8.87 15.52
N ILE A 50 -5.31 8.55 15.05
CA ILE A 50 -5.56 7.44 14.13
C ILE A 50 -5.70 7.92 12.70
N SER A 51 -5.08 7.20 11.76
CA SER A 51 -5.19 7.42 10.32
C SER A 51 -6.64 7.28 9.83
N VAL A 52 -6.92 7.73 8.60
CA VAL A 52 -8.26 7.64 8.02
C VAL A 52 -8.75 6.18 7.95
N LEU A 53 -9.91 5.94 8.58
CA LEU A 53 -10.49 4.61 8.80
C LEU A 53 -9.54 3.62 9.50
N GLY A 54 -8.55 4.13 10.21
CA GLY A 54 -7.61 3.37 11.02
C GLY A 54 -8.26 2.63 12.16
N ASN A 55 -7.58 1.59 12.63
CA ASN A 55 -8.00 0.86 13.81
C ASN A 55 -7.13 1.29 14.98
N LYS A 56 -7.71 1.31 16.17
CA LYS A 56 -6.97 1.44 17.42
C LYS A 56 -5.81 0.43 17.48
N PRO A 57 -4.56 0.87 17.69
CA PRO A 57 -3.41 -0.01 17.81
C PRO A 57 -3.58 -1.00 18.96
N ARG A 58 -3.19 -2.24 18.71
CA ARG A 58 -3.15 -3.30 19.71
C ARG A 58 -1.71 -3.54 20.15
N TRP A 59 -1.14 -2.55 20.84
CA TRP A 59 0.27 -2.54 21.27
C TRP A 59 0.66 -3.78 22.08
N ASP A 60 -0.28 -4.38 22.82
CA ASP A 60 -0.11 -5.64 23.54
C ASP A 60 0.35 -6.80 22.65
N VAL A 61 -0.01 -6.78 21.36
CA VAL A 61 0.43 -7.79 20.38
C VAL A 61 1.94 -7.75 20.16
N LEU A 62 2.59 -6.59 20.33
CA LEU A 62 4.04 -6.47 20.13
C LEU A 62 4.84 -7.17 21.24
N GLU A 63 4.24 -7.49 22.39
CA GLU A 63 4.91 -8.25 23.46
C GLU A 63 5.34 -9.65 23.02
N HIS A 64 4.66 -10.24 22.03
CA HIS A 64 5.06 -11.54 21.46
C HIS A 64 6.37 -11.48 20.66
N TYR A 65 6.87 -10.29 20.35
CA TYR A 65 8.11 -10.07 19.59
C TYR A 65 9.29 -9.65 20.48
N GLN A 66 9.13 -9.67 21.80
CA GLN A 66 10.23 -9.37 22.72
C GLN A 66 11.39 -10.35 22.48
N GLN A 67 12.59 -9.82 22.28
CA GLN A 67 13.82 -10.59 22.04
C GLN A 67 13.78 -11.46 20.76
N THR A 68 12.96 -11.12 19.77
CA THR A 68 12.95 -11.81 18.45
C THR A 68 13.83 -11.14 17.41
N ILE A 69 14.53 -10.07 17.76
CA ILE A 69 15.41 -9.29 16.87
C ILE A 69 16.58 -8.72 17.68
N THR A 70 17.76 -8.64 17.09
CA THR A 70 18.92 -7.96 17.72
C THR A 70 18.85 -6.45 17.50
N HIS A 71 19.66 -5.69 18.24
CA HIS A 71 19.81 -4.25 18.03
C HIS A 71 20.16 -3.92 16.57
N ASP A 72 21.21 -4.54 16.04
CA ASP A 72 21.74 -4.20 14.71
C ASP A 72 20.76 -4.53 13.59
N GLU A 73 20.00 -5.62 13.72
CA GLU A 73 18.95 -5.96 12.77
C GLU A 73 17.80 -4.96 12.82
N PHE A 74 17.38 -4.55 14.02
CA PHE A 74 16.35 -3.53 14.16
C PHE A 74 16.81 -2.21 13.56
N ALA A 75 18.04 -1.77 13.89
CA ALA A 75 18.66 -0.56 13.38
C ALA A 75 18.80 -0.59 11.84
N HIS A 76 19.22 -1.73 11.28
CA HIS A 76 19.31 -1.91 9.83
C HIS A 76 17.94 -1.81 9.16
N LEU A 77 16.92 -2.51 9.67
CA LEU A 77 15.58 -2.49 9.09
C LEU A 77 14.92 -1.11 9.22
N ILE A 78 14.96 -0.49 10.40
CA ILE A 78 14.30 0.80 10.61
C ILE A 78 14.93 1.90 9.75
N ASN A 79 16.27 1.98 9.67
CA ASN A 79 16.96 3.03 8.92
C ASN A 79 17.12 2.72 7.43
N GLY A 80 17.30 1.45 7.06
CA GLY A 80 17.61 1.02 5.69
C GLY A 80 16.41 0.59 4.87
N VAL A 81 15.26 0.35 5.50
CA VAL A 81 14.06 -0.19 4.83
C VAL A 81 12.82 0.63 5.15
N TYR A 82 12.46 0.74 6.43
CA TYR A 82 11.18 1.29 6.83
C TYR A 82 11.17 2.82 6.89
N CYS A 83 12.26 3.45 7.29
CA CYS A 83 12.36 4.91 7.47
C CYS A 83 13.66 5.43 6.83
N THR A 84 13.85 5.13 5.54
CA THR A 84 15.05 5.47 4.75
C THR A 84 15.36 6.95 4.64
N HIS A 85 14.39 7.81 4.97
CA HIS A 85 14.53 9.26 4.99
C HIS A 85 14.54 9.83 6.42
N GLY A 86 14.74 8.98 7.43
CA GLY A 86 14.74 9.33 8.84
C GLY A 86 13.35 9.29 9.49
N PHE A 87 13.35 9.36 10.82
CA PHE A 87 12.16 9.44 11.65
C PHE A 87 12.44 10.30 12.89
N PRO A 88 11.42 10.98 13.45
CA PRO A 88 11.59 11.78 14.66
C PRO A 88 12.02 10.91 15.87
N PRO A 89 13.06 11.31 16.63
CA PRO A 89 13.57 10.54 17.77
C PRO A 89 12.61 10.48 18.96
N ASP A 90 11.64 11.41 19.04
CA ASP A 90 10.58 11.39 20.05
C ASP A 90 9.49 10.34 19.73
N LEU A 91 9.39 9.89 18.47
CA LEU A 91 8.50 8.79 18.08
C LEU A 91 9.13 7.43 18.33
N ILE A 92 10.42 7.28 18.03
CA ILE A 92 11.16 6.04 18.15
C ILE A 92 12.58 6.36 18.61
N GLU A 93 12.98 5.81 19.74
CA GLU A 93 14.34 5.92 20.29
C GLU A 93 14.96 4.53 20.33
N VAL A 94 16.15 4.38 19.74
CA VAL A 94 16.89 3.11 19.71
C VAL A 94 18.09 3.22 20.64
N ASN A 95 18.09 2.41 21.69
CA ASN A 95 19.16 2.26 22.67
C ASN A 95 19.83 0.89 22.52
N ASP A 96 21.00 0.67 23.13
CA ASP A 96 21.79 -0.57 23.00
C ASP A 96 20.98 -1.86 23.16
N ASN A 97 20.09 -1.92 24.16
CA ASN A 97 19.34 -3.15 24.51
C ASN A 97 17.83 -3.05 24.21
N THR A 98 17.34 -1.87 23.82
CA THR A 98 15.89 -1.64 23.67
C THR A 98 15.57 -0.59 22.61
N ALA A 99 14.41 -0.70 21.97
CA ALA A 99 13.76 0.42 21.32
C ALA A 99 12.55 0.90 22.13
N ARG A 100 12.41 2.21 22.31
CA ARG A 100 11.24 2.86 22.90
C ARG A 100 10.40 3.49 21.80
N ILE A 101 9.15 3.05 21.66
CA ILE A 101 8.21 3.49 20.62
C ILE A 101 7.06 4.25 21.27
N LEU A 102 6.77 5.47 20.79
CA LEU A 102 5.62 6.25 21.25
C LEU A 102 4.32 5.52 20.91
N MET A 103 3.49 5.25 21.90
CA MET A 103 2.16 4.63 21.72
C MET A 103 1.07 5.68 21.52
N ASN A 104 1.19 6.79 22.24
CA ASN A 104 0.25 7.90 22.20
C ASN A 104 0.92 9.17 22.74
N ARG A 105 0.88 10.24 21.94
CA ARG A 105 1.56 11.52 22.24
C ARG A 105 0.93 12.24 23.42
N ASP A 106 -0.40 12.34 23.49
CA ASP A 106 -1.10 13.06 24.55
C ASP A 106 -0.89 12.41 25.93
N ALA A 107 -0.90 11.08 25.98
CA ALA A 107 -0.68 10.31 27.21
C ALA A 107 0.80 10.15 27.58
N GLN A 108 1.74 10.54 26.70
CA GLN A 108 3.17 10.25 26.84
C GLN A 108 3.43 8.77 27.17
N LYS A 109 2.69 7.87 26.50
CA LYS A 109 2.78 6.42 26.73
C LYS A 109 3.69 5.79 25.70
N PHE A 110 4.56 4.88 26.14
CA PHE A 110 5.55 4.22 25.28
C PHE A 110 5.50 2.69 25.42
N PHE A 111 5.83 2.00 24.33
CA PHE A 111 6.11 0.58 24.29
C PHE A 111 7.63 0.40 24.27
N THR A 112 8.14 -0.54 25.07
CA THR A 112 9.56 -0.87 25.11
C THR A 112 9.80 -2.26 24.53
N LEU A 113 10.41 -2.30 23.35
CA LEU A 113 10.92 -3.52 22.73
C LEU A 113 12.30 -3.82 23.31
N ARG A 114 12.51 -5.03 23.82
CA ARG A 114 13.81 -5.56 24.25
C ARG A 114 14.42 -6.35 23.11
N PHE A 115 15.69 -6.09 22.83
CA PHE A 115 16.45 -6.84 21.84
C PHE A 115 16.94 -8.18 22.41
N ALA A 116 17.19 -9.12 21.50
CA ALA A 116 17.98 -10.31 21.82
C ALA A 116 19.44 -9.88 22.07
N ALA A 117 20.12 -10.54 23.02
CA ALA A 117 21.52 -10.26 23.33
C ALA A 117 22.45 -10.57 22.14
N GLY A 118 22.07 -11.54 21.31
CA GLY A 118 22.76 -11.93 20.09
C GLY A 118 21.84 -12.78 19.20
N THR A 119 22.41 -13.23 18.09
CA THR A 119 21.67 -14.01 17.08
C THR A 119 21.24 -15.39 17.61
N GLU A 120 22.08 -16.02 18.43
CA GLU A 120 21.82 -17.35 19.01
C GLU A 120 20.76 -17.32 20.12
N GLU A 121 20.65 -16.21 20.87
CA GLU A 121 19.65 -16.05 21.93
C GLU A 121 18.28 -15.55 21.43
N ARG A 122 18.12 -15.41 20.11
CA ARG A 122 16.90 -14.87 19.51
C ARG A 122 15.72 -15.83 19.67
N LYS A 123 14.60 -15.30 20.15
CA LYS A 123 13.34 -16.04 20.18
C LYS A 123 12.73 -16.20 18.79
N LEU A 124 11.93 -17.25 18.63
CA LEU A 124 11.18 -17.48 17.40
C LEU A 124 10.22 -16.31 17.12
N VAL A 125 10.27 -15.81 15.89
CA VAL A 125 9.35 -14.75 15.42
C VAL A 125 7.96 -15.35 15.24
N PRO A 126 6.91 -14.83 15.92
CA PRO A 126 5.54 -15.28 15.69
C PRO A 126 5.08 -14.80 14.30
N ARG A 127 4.58 -15.74 13.48
CA ARG A 127 4.14 -15.45 12.10
C ARG A 127 2.76 -16.05 11.82
N LEU A 128 2.00 -15.38 10.96
CA LEU A 128 0.76 -15.90 10.36
C LEU A 128 1.00 -16.55 8.98
N TRP A 129 2.26 -16.64 8.58
CA TRP A 129 2.75 -17.08 7.27
C TRP A 129 4.01 -17.93 7.47
N ARG A 130 4.40 -18.71 6.46
CA ARG A 130 5.56 -19.60 6.53
C ARG A 130 6.69 -19.11 5.61
N PRO A 131 7.93 -18.92 6.11
CA PRO A 131 9.07 -18.61 5.26
C PRO A 131 9.40 -19.75 4.30
N ALA A 132 10.02 -19.44 3.17
CA ALA A 132 10.35 -20.42 2.14
C ALA A 132 11.09 -21.63 2.72
N LYS A 133 12.07 -21.40 3.59
CA LYS A 133 12.88 -22.44 4.24
C LYS A 133 12.09 -23.39 5.16
N SER A 134 10.89 -23.01 5.59
CA SER A 134 10.01 -23.85 6.43
C SER A 134 9.01 -24.68 5.62
N LEU A 135 8.94 -24.47 4.30
CA LEU A 135 8.12 -25.26 3.41
C LEU A 135 8.83 -26.58 3.08
N PRO A 136 8.09 -27.65 2.69
CA PRO A 136 8.71 -28.91 2.25
C PRO A 136 9.74 -28.68 1.13
N PRO A 137 10.71 -29.59 0.91
CA PRO A 137 11.64 -29.49 -0.21
C PRO A 137 10.95 -29.36 -1.57
N VAL A 138 11.67 -28.79 -2.54
CA VAL A 138 11.16 -28.57 -3.91
C VAL A 138 10.97 -29.91 -4.62
N ARG A 139 9.82 -30.06 -5.29
CA ARG A 139 9.55 -31.17 -6.19
C ARG A 139 9.76 -30.70 -7.62
N ARG A 140 10.55 -31.45 -8.41
CA ARG A 140 10.88 -31.08 -9.81
C ARG A 140 9.64 -30.81 -10.67
N ASP A 141 8.58 -31.60 -10.50
CA ASP A 141 7.31 -31.49 -11.23
C ASP A 141 6.38 -30.40 -10.68
N LYS A 142 6.52 -30.07 -9.38
CA LYS A 142 5.64 -29.15 -8.65
C LYS A 142 6.46 -28.25 -7.73
N PRO A 143 7.23 -27.31 -8.30
CA PRO A 143 8.19 -26.52 -7.53
C PRO A 143 7.53 -25.65 -6.45
N LEU A 144 6.25 -25.29 -6.62
CA LEU A 144 5.48 -24.49 -5.67
C LEU A 144 4.60 -25.34 -4.74
N SER A 145 4.79 -26.67 -4.72
CA SER A 145 4.03 -27.57 -3.86
C SER A 145 4.07 -27.15 -2.39
N GLY A 146 2.90 -27.01 -1.77
CA GLY A 146 2.72 -26.69 -0.35
C GLY A 146 2.67 -25.19 -0.03
N LEU A 147 3.02 -24.33 -0.98
CA LEU A 147 2.94 -22.88 -0.84
C LEU A 147 1.49 -22.39 -0.95
N LYS A 148 1.07 -21.48 -0.08
CA LYS A 148 -0.22 -20.79 -0.15
C LYS A 148 -0.03 -19.38 -0.71
N ILE A 149 -0.61 -19.12 -1.86
CA ILE A 149 -0.55 -17.81 -2.52
C ILE A 149 -1.96 -17.21 -2.54
N ALA A 150 -2.08 -15.95 -2.13
CA ALA A 150 -3.26 -15.14 -2.37
C ALA A 150 -3.00 -14.16 -3.51
N LEU A 151 -3.89 -14.13 -4.49
CA LEU A 151 -3.84 -13.16 -5.59
C LEU A 151 -4.76 -11.99 -5.27
N ASP A 152 -4.20 -10.79 -5.26
CA ASP A 152 -4.92 -9.54 -5.07
C ASP A 152 -4.88 -8.71 -6.36
N PRO A 153 -5.82 -8.92 -7.30
CA PRO A 153 -5.92 -8.05 -8.46
C PRO A 153 -6.33 -6.64 -8.01
N GLY A 154 -5.48 -5.66 -8.30
CA GLY A 154 -5.66 -4.26 -7.96
C GLY A 154 -6.99 -3.71 -8.48
N HIS A 155 -7.50 -2.65 -7.83
CA HIS A 155 -8.76 -1.97 -8.21
C HIS A 155 -9.98 -2.89 -8.24
N LEU A 156 -11.14 -2.41 -8.71
CA LEU A 156 -12.39 -3.16 -8.78
C LEU A 156 -12.82 -3.48 -10.21
N GLY A 157 -12.61 -2.56 -11.17
CA GLY A 157 -13.01 -2.76 -12.57
C GLY A 157 -14.52 -2.59 -12.79
N GLY A 158 -15.03 -3.05 -13.93
CA GLY A 158 -16.45 -3.02 -14.27
C GLY A 158 -17.10 -1.64 -14.07
N LYS A 159 -18.27 -1.59 -13.43
CA LYS A 159 -18.97 -0.32 -13.17
C LYS A 159 -18.22 0.65 -12.24
N TRP A 160 -17.19 0.19 -11.53
CA TRP A 160 -16.43 0.99 -10.57
C TRP A 160 -15.23 1.69 -11.20
N ALA A 161 -14.74 1.22 -12.36
CA ALA A 161 -13.48 1.71 -12.94
C ALA A 161 -13.47 3.23 -13.19
N LYS A 162 -14.61 3.81 -13.59
CA LYS A 162 -14.74 5.27 -13.78
C LYS A 162 -14.61 6.05 -12.46
N MET A 163 -15.22 5.54 -11.39
CA MET A 163 -15.13 6.14 -10.04
C MET A 163 -13.72 6.06 -9.47
N GLU A 164 -13.01 4.95 -9.73
CA GLU A 164 -11.61 4.79 -9.32
C GLU A 164 -10.64 5.63 -10.16
N GLU A 165 -11.13 6.25 -11.24
CA GLU A 165 -10.32 6.96 -12.24
C GLU A 165 -9.20 6.07 -12.85
N ARG A 166 -9.39 4.74 -12.80
CA ARG A 166 -8.49 3.73 -13.39
C ARG A 166 -9.08 3.16 -14.67
N TRP A 167 -9.41 4.07 -15.57
CA TRP A 167 -10.15 3.81 -16.80
C TRP A 167 -9.84 4.83 -17.89
N PHE A 168 -9.86 4.38 -19.15
CA PHE A 168 -9.96 5.27 -20.30
C PHE A 168 -10.56 4.56 -21.53
N LYS A 169 -10.89 5.32 -22.57
CA LYS A 169 -11.32 4.82 -23.90
C LYS A 169 -10.72 5.70 -24.99
N VAL A 170 -10.29 5.11 -26.10
CA VAL A 170 -9.81 5.83 -27.29
C VAL A 170 -10.76 5.55 -28.44
N GLY A 171 -11.45 6.59 -28.94
CA GLY A 171 -12.43 6.46 -30.02
C GLY A 171 -13.50 5.40 -29.72
N ASP A 172 -13.70 4.49 -30.67
CA ASP A 172 -14.67 3.39 -30.58
C ASP A 172 -14.10 2.08 -30.01
N SER A 173 -12.88 2.13 -29.45
CA SER A 173 -12.23 0.96 -28.89
C SER A 173 -13.00 0.34 -27.73
N LYS A 174 -12.68 -0.93 -27.40
CA LYS A 174 -13.05 -1.44 -26.09
C LYS A 174 -12.33 -0.60 -25.04
N PRO A 175 -13.00 -0.25 -23.96
CA PRO A 175 -12.40 0.64 -23.00
C PRO A 175 -11.54 -0.15 -21.99
N VAL A 176 -10.56 0.51 -21.37
CA VAL A 176 -9.43 -0.12 -20.65
C VAL A 176 -9.53 0.10 -19.15
N GLN A 177 -9.85 -0.96 -18.38
CA GLN A 177 -10.11 -0.93 -16.92
C GLN A 177 -9.02 -1.69 -16.21
N GLU A 178 -8.18 -1.00 -15.44
CA GLU A 178 -7.07 -1.63 -14.73
C GLU A 178 -7.56 -2.82 -13.88
N GLY A 179 -8.68 -2.65 -13.17
CA GLY A 179 -9.24 -3.71 -12.32
C GLY A 179 -9.69 -4.96 -13.09
N ASP A 180 -10.13 -4.83 -14.35
CA ASP A 180 -10.51 -5.99 -15.17
C ASP A 180 -9.28 -6.65 -15.82
N LEU A 181 -8.29 -5.85 -16.22
CA LEU A 181 -7.01 -6.37 -16.70
C LEU A 181 -6.31 -7.18 -15.61
N ALA A 182 -6.17 -6.61 -14.41
CA ALA A 182 -5.55 -7.27 -13.26
C ALA A 182 -6.29 -8.57 -12.87
N LEU A 183 -7.62 -8.56 -12.88
CA LEU A 183 -8.42 -9.76 -12.59
C LEU A 183 -8.23 -10.86 -13.65
N ARG A 184 -8.06 -10.48 -14.92
CA ARG A 184 -7.76 -11.43 -16.00
C ARG A 184 -6.40 -12.08 -15.80
N VAL A 185 -5.35 -11.29 -15.51
CA VAL A 185 -4.01 -11.82 -15.19
C VAL A 185 -4.08 -12.76 -13.99
N ALA A 186 -4.79 -12.37 -12.92
CA ALA A 186 -4.93 -13.19 -11.73
C ALA A 186 -5.54 -14.57 -12.01
N ARG A 187 -6.51 -14.67 -12.93
CA ARG A 187 -7.12 -15.95 -13.30
C ARG A 187 -6.17 -16.86 -14.09
N LEU A 188 -5.41 -16.30 -15.01
CA LEU A 188 -4.39 -17.04 -15.76
C LEU A 188 -3.26 -17.50 -14.83
N LEU A 189 -2.72 -16.58 -14.02
CA LEU A 189 -1.69 -16.87 -13.03
C LEU A 189 -2.16 -17.93 -12.02
N ALA A 190 -3.41 -17.87 -11.56
CA ALA A 190 -3.94 -18.89 -10.64
C ALA A 190 -3.93 -20.30 -11.24
N THR A 191 -4.19 -20.43 -12.55
CA THR A 191 -4.14 -21.71 -13.24
C THR A 191 -2.69 -22.22 -13.27
N ARG A 192 -1.77 -21.38 -13.73
CA ARG A 192 -0.35 -21.70 -13.81
C ARG A 192 0.26 -22.08 -12.45
N LEU A 193 -0.03 -21.29 -11.41
CA LEU A 193 0.48 -21.56 -10.06
C LEU A 193 -0.06 -22.88 -9.48
N ARG A 194 -1.31 -23.25 -9.78
CA ARG A 194 -1.89 -24.53 -9.33
C ARG A 194 -1.24 -25.72 -10.03
N GLU A 195 -0.95 -25.60 -11.32
CA GLU A 195 -0.20 -26.62 -12.08
C GLU A 195 1.19 -26.84 -11.46
N LEU A 196 1.86 -25.76 -11.05
CA LEU A 196 3.14 -25.78 -10.34
C LEU A 196 3.04 -26.26 -8.87
N GLY A 197 1.83 -26.57 -8.38
CA GLY A 197 1.57 -27.18 -7.07
C GLY A 197 1.15 -26.22 -5.95
N ALA A 198 1.02 -24.92 -6.21
CA ALA A 198 0.61 -23.96 -5.20
C ALA A 198 -0.88 -24.08 -4.85
N LYS A 199 -1.22 -23.74 -3.60
CA LYS A 199 -2.60 -23.51 -3.15
C LYS A 199 -2.95 -22.05 -3.37
N VAL A 200 -3.78 -21.77 -4.39
CA VAL A 200 -4.12 -20.40 -4.79
C VAL A 200 -5.50 -19.99 -4.30
N SER A 201 -5.55 -18.88 -3.59
CA SER A 201 -6.77 -18.17 -3.19
C SER A 201 -6.83 -16.78 -3.83
N PHE A 202 -8.02 -16.18 -3.85
CA PHE A 202 -8.24 -14.84 -4.38
C PHE A 202 -8.68 -13.90 -3.27
N VAL A 203 -8.04 -12.74 -3.17
CA VAL A 203 -8.50 -11.64 -2.30
C VAL A 203 -9.79 -11.04 -2.87
N ARG A 204 -9.89 -10.95 -4.21
CA ARG A 204 -11.17 -10.82 -4.93
C ARG A 204 -11.13 -11.65 -6.22
N ASN A 205 -12.28 -12.18 -6.63
CA ASN A 205 -12.42 -12.98 -7.86
C ASN A 205 -13.53 -12.44 -8.81
N GLY A 206 -13.88 -11.17 -8.66
CA GLY A 206 -14.90 -10.49 -9.45
C GLY A 206 -14.75 -8.98 -9.40
N ASP A 207 -15.67 -8.29 -10.05
CA ASP A 207 -15.79 -6.84 -10.15
C ASP A 207 -16.61 -6.23 -8.99
N LYS A 208 -17.08 -7.06 -8.06
CA LYS A 208 -17.80 -6.61 -6.86
C LYS A 208 -16.80 -6.22 -5.76
N PRO A 209 -17.05 -5.11 -5.04
CA PRO A 209 -16.25 -4.73 -3.88
C PRO A 209 -16.31 -5.82 -2.82
N THR A 210 -15.18 -6.04 -2.14
CA THR A 210 -15.12 -6.96 -0.99
C THR A 210 -15.74 -6.32 0.26
N THR A 211 -15.71 -4.99 0.35
CA THR A 211 -16.40 -4.24 1.40
C THR A 211 -17.92 -4.18 1.16
N VAL A 212 -18.67 -4.28 2.26
CA VAL A 212 -20.13 -4.07 2.26
C VAL A 212 -20.50 -2.60 2.18
N LYS A 213 -19.55 -1.70 2.48
CA LYS A 213 -19.74 -0.25 2.45
C LYS A 213 -19.76 0.30 1.03
N ARG A 214 -20.37 1.46 0.85
CA ARG A 214 -20.51 2.19 -0.42
C ARG A 214 -20.14 3.66 -0.19
N PRO A 215 -19.88 4.45 -1.26
CA PRO A 215 -19.57 5.86 -1.11
C PRO A 215 -20.54 6.60 -0.19
N ASP A 216 -21.84 6.34 -0.30
CA ASP A 216 -22.83 7.08 0.51
C ASP A 216 -22.71 6.83 2.02
N ASP A 217 -22.16 5.69 2.44
CA ASP A 217 -21.86 5.42 3.86
C ASP A 217 -20.80 6.35 4.44
N PHE A 218 -20.04 7.07 3.59
CA PHE A 218 -18.91 7.91 3.99
C PHE A 218 -19.19 9.41 3.91
N ARG A 219 -20.39 9.85 3.50
CA ARG A 219 -20.69 11.28 3.26
C ARG A 219 -20.43 12.16 4.47
N GLU A 220 -20.82 11.71 5.66
CA GLU A 220 -20.59 12.48 6.90
C GLU A 220 -19.10 12.59 7.23
N LEU A 221 -18.36 11.48 7.13
CA LEU A 221 -16.92 11.45 7.36
C LEU A 221 -16.18 12.32 6.33
N ALA A 222 -16.54 12.20 5.06
CA ALA A 222 -16.00 13.01 3.97
C ALA A 222 -16.18 14.51 4.23
N ARG A 223 -17.38 14.93 4.67
CA ARG A 223 -17.65 16.32 5.05
C ARG A 223 -16.73 16.78 6.18
N LYS A 224 -16.58 15.97 7.24
CA LYS A 224 -15.71 16.30 8.39
C LYS A 224 -14.25 16.44 7.98
N ILE A 225 -13.75 15.52 7.14
CA ILE A 225 -12.39 15.57 6.60
C ILE A 225 -12.18 16.83 5.77
N LEU A 226 -13.11 17.16 4.86
CA LEU A 226 -13.02 18.36 4.03
C LEU A 226 -12.99 19.65 4.85
N ILE A 227 -13.87 19.77 5.84
CA ILE A 227 -13.90 20.94 6.75
C ILE A 227 -12.57 21.04 7.52
N LYS A 228 -12.08 19.93 8.08
CA LYS A 228 -10.80 19.88 8.78
C LYS A 228 -9.63 20.29 7.86
N ASN A 229 -9.71 19.95 6.57
CA ASN A 229 -8.70 20.25 5.57
C ASN A 229 -8.89 21.63 4.90
N GLY A 230 -9.70 22.52 5.47
CA GLY A 230 -9.81 23.91 5.01
C GLY A 230 -10.88 24.16 3.96
N VAL A 231 -11.83 23.25 3.76
CA VAL A 231 -13.02 23.45 2.92
C VAL A 231 -14.25 23.64 3.83
N PRO A 232 -14.51 24.86 4.35
CA PRO A 232 -15.52 25.09 5.39
C PRO A 232 -16.96 24.81 4.93
N GLN A 233 -17.23 24.96 3.64
CA GLN A 233 -18.54 24.65 3.03
C GLN A 233 -18.37 23.66 1.87
N PRO A 234 -18.16 22.36 2.16
CA PRO A 234 -17.98 21.36 1.12
C PRO A 234 -19.24 21.21 0.26
N ARG A 235 -19.05 21.25 -1.06
CA ARG A 235 -20.13 20.98 -2.02
C ARG A 235 -20.56 19.51 -1.94
N PRO A 236 -21.86 19.18 -2.09
CA PRO A 236 -22.32 17.81 -1.90
C PRO A 236 -21.86 16.86 -3.01
N ASP A 237 -21.91 17.28 -4.27
CA ASP A 237 -21.71 16.40 -5.42
C ASP A 237 -20.86 17.07 -6.51
N VAL A 238 -20.35 16.24 -7.43
CA VAL A 238 -19.62 16.68 -8.64
C VAL A 238 -20.66 16.95 -9.71
N LEU A 239 -20.83 18.22 -10.09
CA LEU A 239 -21.80 18.62 -11.11
C LEU A 239 -21.28 18.41 -12.55
N ASP A 240 -19.96 18.48 -12.72
CA ASP A 240 -19.27 18.34 -14.00
C ASP A 240 -18.00 17.48 -13.78
N PRO A 241 -17.77 16.40 -14.55
CA PRO A 241 -16.54 15.61 -14.48
C PRO A 241 -15.25 16.42 -14.71
N THR A 242 -15.33 17.57 -15.37
CA THR A 242 -14.22 18.51 -15.63
C THR A 242 -14.06 19.57 -14.54
N ASP A 243 -14.89 19.55 -13.51
CA ASP A 243 -14.86 20.50 -12.40
C ASP A 243 -13.47 20.51 -11.73
N PRO A 244 -12.74 21.64 -11.79
CA PRO A 244 -11.38 21.73 -11.24
C PRO A 244 -11.36 21.62 -9.71
N ALA A 245 -12.50 21.80 -9.05
CA ALA A 245 -12.69 21.67 -7.61
C ALA A 245 -13.49 20.42 -7.24
N LYS A 246 -13.58 19.41 -8.12
CA LYS A 246 -14.27 18.12 -7.81
C LYS A 246 -13.73 17.45 -6.55
N GLU A 247 -12.43 17.58 -6.28
CA GLU A 247 -11.77 16.97 -5.11
C GLU A 247 -12.23 17.56 -3.77
N GLN A 248 -12.84 18.75 -3.81
CA GLN A 248 -13.40 19.44 -2.65
C GLN A 248 -14.88 19.08 -2.42
N THR A 249 -15.43 18.13 -3.19
CA THR A 249 -16.80 17.67 -3.03
C THR A 249 -16.89 16.50 -2.06
N ILE A 250 -17.99 16.42 -1.33
CA ILE A 250 -18.29 15.31 -0.42
C ILE A 250 -18.35 14.01 -1.22
N ARG A 251 -18.95 14.02 -2.41
CA ARG A 251 -19.04 12.84 -3.27
C ARG A 251 -17.67 12.26 -3.61
N TRP A 252 -16.75 13.07 -4.13
CA TRP A 252 -15.43 12.59 -4.53
C TRP A 252 -14.64 12.03 -3.34
N GLN A 253 -14.65 12.73 -2.20
CA GLN A 253 -14.01 12.23 -0.98
C GLN A 253 -14.64 10.94 -0.46
N SER A 254 -15.96 10.82 -0.56
CA SER A 254 -16.68 9.60 -0.17
C SER A 254 -16.29 8.40 -1.05
N GLU A 255 -16.10 8.63 -2.35
CA GLU A 255 -15.63 7.62 -3.29
C GLU A 255 -14.19 7.19 -2.95
N MET A 256 -13.29 8.14 -2.67
CA MET A 256 -11.93 7.83 -2.19
C MET A 256 -11.92 7.00 -0.90
N LEU A 257 -12.72 7.38 0.10
CA LEU A 257 -12.84 6.63 1.36
C LEU A 257 -13.32 5.20 1.11
N PHE A 258 -14.22 5.02 0.15
CA PHE A 258 -14.71 3.71 -0.25
C PHE A 258 -13.61 2.85 -0.89
N TYR A 259 -13.01 3.26 -2.02
CA TYR A 259 -12.13 2.36 -2.79
C TYR A 259 -10.68 2.35 -2.29
N ARG A 260 -10.14 3.46 -1.75
CA ARG A 260 -8.75 3.51 -1.26
C ARG A 260 -8.59 3.03 0.17
N TYR A 261 -9.60 3.20 1.02
CA TYR A 261 -9.49 2.87 2.44
C TYR A 261 -10.36 1.68 2.83
N SER A 262 -11.69 1.79 2.68
CA SER A 262 -12.61 0.74 3.14
C SER A 262 -12.39 -0.59 2.42
N GLU A 263 -12.27 -0.55 1.09
CA GLU A 263 -12.03 -1.74 0.28
C GLU A 263 -10.70 -2.42 0.63
N ILE A 264 -9.58 -1.68 0.65
CA ILE A 264 -8.26 -2.25 0.97
C ILE A 264 -8.20 -2.80 2.40
N ARG A 265 -8.81 -2.11 3.38
CA ARG A 265 -8.88 -2.62 4.76
C ARG A 265 -9.73 -3.89 4.86
N ARG A 266 -10.79 -4.01 4.06
CA ARG A 266 -11.59 -5.24 4.00
C ARG A 266 -10.79 -6.38 3.38
N ARG A 267 -10.03 -6.12 2.33
CA ARG A 267 -9.09 -7.08 1.74
C ARG A 267 -8.04 -7.54 2.76
N ALA A 268 -7.50 -6.61 3.56
CA ALA A 268 -6.56 -6.94 4.64
C ALA A 268 -7.19 -7.86 5.68
N ALA A 269 -8.45 -7.60 6.08
CA ALA A 269 -9.16 -8.50 6.99
C ALA A 269 -9.34 -9.90 6.40
N LEU A 270 -9.66 -10.00 5.09
CA LEU A 270 -9.77 -11.29 4.41
C LEU A 270 -8.44 -12.05 4.38
N VAL A 271 -7.35 -11.38 4.01
CA VAL A 271 -5.99 -11.95 4.01
C VAL A 271 -5.61 -12.45 5.40
N ASN A 272 -5.75 -11.58 6.42
CA ASN A 272 -5.21 -11.79 7.76
C ASN A 272 -6.02 -12.77 8.61
N PHE A 273 -7.32 -12.92 8.37
CA PHE A 273 -8.21 -13.68 9.26
C PHE A 273 -8.91 -14.86 8.58
N LYS A 274 -8.77 -15.02 7.26
CA LYS A 274 -9.42 -16.12 6.53
C LYS A 274 -8.47 -16.86 5.60
N LEU A 275 -7.68 -16.14 4.80
CA LEU A 275 -6.84 -16.79 3.79
C LEU A 275 -5.55 -17.34 4.38
N HIS A 276 -4.91 -16.62 5.30
CA HIS A 276 -3.61 -16.97 5.88
C HIS A 276 -2.60 -17.47 4.82
N PRO A 277 -2.33 -16.67 3.77
CA PRO A 277 -1.38 -17.03 2.73
C PRO A 277 0.06 -16.92 3.25
N ASP A 278 0.98 -17.61 2.59
CA ASP A 278 2.41 -17.43 2.81
C ASP A 278 2.93 -16.21 2.02
N LEU A 279 2.25 -15.86 0.92
CA LEU A 279 2.57 -14.73 0.05
C LEU A 279 1.30 -14.13 -0.55
N VAL A 280 1.22 -12.81 -0.62
CA VAL A 280 0.25 -12.09 -1.45
C VAL A 280 0.95 -11.47 -2.66
N LEU A 281 0.37 -11.68 -3.85
CA LEU A 281 0.77 -11.00 -5.07
C LEU A 281 -0.29 -9.96 -5.43
N CYS A 282 0.08 -8.68 -5.32
CA CYS A 282 -0.76 -7.57 -5.75
C CYS A 282 -0.48 -7.27 -7.22
N LEU A 283 -1.48 -7.49 -8.07
CA LEU A 283 -1.32 -7.42 -9.53
C LEU A 283 -1.95 -6.12 -10.04
N HIS A 284 -1.15 -5.27 -10.67
CA HIS A 284 -1.56 -3.98 -11.20
C HIS A 284 -1.07 -3.78 -12.64
N PHE A 285 -1.56 -2.73 -13.29
CA PHE A 285 -0.97 -2.17 -14.51
C PHE A 285 -0.61 -0.72 -14.22
N ASN A 286 0.49 -0.24 -14.76
CA ASN A 286 0.91 1.14 -14.55
C ASN A 286 0.19 2.10 -15.52
N ALA A 287 0.29 3.40 -15.29
CA ALA A 287 -0.13 4.41 -16.25
C ALA A 287 0.69 5.71 -16.09
N GLU A 288 0.82 6.44 -17.19
CA GLU A 288 1.50 7.74 -17.25
C GLU A 288 0.50 8.88 -17.40
N GLY A 289 0.95 10.11 -17.12
CA GLY A 289 0.12 11.31 -17.32
C GLY A 289 -0.52 11.38 -18.72
N TRP A 290 -1.84 11.59 -18.76
CA TRP A 290 -2.70 11.47 -19.94
C TRP A 290 -2.84 12.76 -20.78
N GLY A 291 -1.98 13.76 -20.52
CA GLY A 291 -2.08 15.08 -21.15
C GLY A 291 -3.38 15.82 -20.84
N ASP A 292 -3.93 16.51 -21.84
CA ASP A 292 -5.23 17.18 -21.79
C ASP A 292 -6.35 16.12 -21.67
N PRO A 293 -7.15 16.12 -20.59
CA PRO A 293 -8.28 15.21 -20.44
C PRO A 293 -9.32 15.29 -21.56
N ASN A 294 -9.44 16.44 -22.23
CA ASN A 294 -10.39 16.66 -23.32
C ASN A 294 -9.85 16.20 -24.68
N SER A 295 -8.54 16.05 -24.82
CA SER A 295 -7.87 15.56 -26.03
C SER A 295 -6.78 14.56 -25.68
N PRO A 296 -7.19 13.37 -25.22
CA PRO A 296 -6.24 12.43 -24.65
C PRO A 296 -5.36 11.76 -25.70
N SER A 297 -4.07 11.63 -25.40
CA SER A 297 -3.11 10.94 -26.27
C SER A 297 -2.41 9.78 -25.55
N LEU A 298 -2.21 8.70 -26.29
CA LEU A 298 -1.41 7.56 -25.82
C LEU A 298 0.07 7.94 -25.84
N THR A 299 0.79 7.54 -24.79
CA THR A 299 2.24 7.78 -24.67
C THR A 299 3.05 6.70 -25.38
N ASP A 300 4.32 6.98 -25.65
CA ASP A 300 5.29 5.96 -26.06
C ASP A 300 6.03 5.35 -24.85
N ILE A 301 5.84 5.91 -23.65
CA ILE A 301 6.48 5.45 -22.42
C ILE A 301 5.89 4.11 -22.00
N ASN A 302 6.76 3.18 -21.63
CA ASN A 302 6.40 1.91 -21.02
C ASN A 302 7.53 1.45 -20.09
N HIS A 303 7.19 0.84 -18.96
CA HIS A 303 8.16 0.43 -17.95
C HIS A 303 7.60 -0.63 -17.01
N LEU A 304 8.48 -1.14 -16.17
CA LEU A 304 8.22 -2.13 -15.15
C LEU A 304 8.77 -1.63 -13.82
N HIS A 305 8.03 -1.84 -12.74
CA HIS A 305 8.61 -1.85 -11.41
C HIS A 305 7.79 -2.73 -10.46
N LEU A 306 8.43 -3.11 -9.36
CA LEU A 306 7.80 -3.84 -8.27
C LEU A 306 7.90 -3.03 -6.98
N LEU A 307 6.94 -3.23 -6.08
CA LEU A 307 6.91 -2.56 -4.79
C LEU A 307 6.88 -3.57 -3.63
N VAL A 308 7.62 -3.25 -2.58
CA VAL A 308 7.60 -3.90 -1.25
C VAL A 308 7.35 -2.84 -0.17
N ASN A 309 7.02 -3.24 1.06
CA ASN A 309 6.77 -2.28 2.13
C ASN A 309 8.05 -1.56 2.59
N GLY A 310 7.97 -0.27 2.87
CA GLY A 310 9.05 0.52 3.48
C GLY A 310 8.92 2.02 3.14
N SER A 311 9.98 2.80 3.33
CA SER A 311 10.04 4.23 2.98
C SER A 311 8.88 5.08 3.55
N TYR A 312 8.50 4.85 4.81
CA TYR A 312 7.50 5.62 5.54
C TYR A 312 8.01 7.06 5.75
N LEU A 313 7.10 8.02 5.63
CA LEU A 313 7.38 9.43 5.91
C LEU A 313 7.25 9.74 7.41
N ALA A 314 7.99 10.75 7.88
CA ALA A 314 7.88 11.23 9.26
C ALA A 314 6.44 11.61 9.64
N GLU A 315 5.70 12.25 8.74
CA GLU A 315 4.32 12.67 8.97
C GLU A 315 3.34 11.49 9.02
N GLU A 316 3.63 10.40 8.30
CA GLU A 316 2.86 9.15 8.39
C GLU A 316 3.06 8.49 9.74
N LEU A 317 4.28 8.56 10.29
CA LEU A 317 4.62 8.00 11.59
C LEU A 317 4.00 8.78 12.75
N GLU A 318 3.45 9.97 12.57
CA GLU A 318 2.68 10.67 13.62
C GLU A 318 1.36 9.94 13.95
N PHE A 319 0.83 9.13 13.04
CA PHE A 319 -0.35 8.31 13.30
C PHE A 319 0.01 7.07 14.12
N ASP A 320 -0.66 6.90 15.26
CA ASP A 320 -0.42 5.82 16.21
C ASP A 320 -0.58 4.43 15.55
N ASP A 321 -1.54 4.27 14.64
CA ASP A 321 -1.81 3.01 13.93
C ASP A 321 -0.84 2.73 12.79
N GLU A 322 -0.36 3.75 12.08
CA GLU A 322 0.65 3.54 11.04
C GLU A 322 2.00 3.16 11.64
N ARG A 323 2.41 3.84 12.71
CA ARG A 323 3.61 3.51 13.48
C ARG A 323 3.54 2.11 14.08
N PHE A 324 2.39 1.72 14.65
CA PHE A 324 2.16 0.36 15.14
C PHE A 324 2.29 -0.70 14.04
N GLU A 325 1.61 -0.52 12.90
CA GLU A 325 1.65 -1.52 11.82
C GLU A 325 3.04 -1.57 11.16
N MET A 326 3.76 -0.45 11.05
CA MET A 326 5.16 -0.45 10.59
C MET A 326 6.06 -1.27 11.51
N ILE A 327 6.02 -1.02 12.83
CA ILE A 327 6.83 -1.78 13.79
C ILE A 327 6.46 -3.26 13.76
N ARG A 328 5.17 -3.58 13.66
CA ARG A 328 4.72 -4.97 13.52
C ARG A 328 5.26 -5.63 12.25
N ARG A 329 5.26 -4.91 11.12
CA ARG A 329 5.82 -5.38 9.85
C ARG A 329 7.32 -5.65 9.96
N LEU A 330 8.07 -4.72 10.53
CA LEU A 330 9.50 -4.87 10.84
C LEU A 330 9.76 -6.13 11.67
N LEU A 331 9.05 -6.28 12.79
CA LEU A 331 9.25 -7.40 13.72
C LEU A 331 8.78 -8.75 13.15
N SER A 332 7.85 -8.75 12.19
CA SER A 332 7.42 -9.97 11.51
C SER A 332 8.49 -10.58 10.60
N ARG A 333 9.54 -9.81 10.26
CA ARG A 333 10.61 -10.21 9.33
C ARG A 333 10.08 -10.58 7.94
N ALA A 334 8.98 -9.95 7.51
CA ALA A 334 8.42 -10.18 6.18
C ALA A 334 9.36 -9.67 5.06
N TYR A 335 10.07 -8.57 5.30
CA TYR A 335 10.99 -7.98 4.32
C TYR A 335 12.10 -8.94 3.87
N ASP A 336 12.58 -9.80 4.79
CA ASP A 336 13.60 -10.81 4.52
C ASP A 336 13.17 -11.81 3.43
N GLU A 337 11.85 -12.00 3.23
CA GLU A 337 11.30 -12.80 2.14
C GLU A 337 10.84 -11.94 0.96
N GLU A 338 10.22 -10.78 1.22
CA GLU A 338 9.67 -9.90 0.18
C GLU A 338 10.72 -9.40 -0.80
N LEU A 339 11.88 -8.93 -0.32
CA LEU A 339 12.90 -8.35 -1.18
C LEU A 339 13.47 -9.36 -2.19
N PRO A 340 13.98 -10.54 -1.79
CA PRO A 340 14.51 -11.50 -2.76
C PRO A 340 13.42 -12.12 -3.66
N LEU A 341 12.17 -12.23 -3.16
CA LEU A 341 11.01 -12.58 -3.99
C LEU A 341 10.79 -11.55 -5.09
N ALA A 342 10.69 -10.27 -4.71
CA ALA A 342 10.46 -9.17 -5.63
C ALA A 342 11.60 -9.04 -6.65
N ASP A 343 12.86 -9.17 -6.23
CA ASP A 343 14.01 -9.15 -7.16
C ASP A 343 13.93 -10.26 -8.21
N THR A 344 13.58 -11.48 -7.79
CA THR A 344 13.51 -12.62 -8.71
C THR A 344 12.33 -12.48 -9.68
N ILE A 345 11.16 -12.05 -9.18
CA ILE A 345 9.99 -11.76 -10.01
C ILE A 345 10.30 -10.64 -11.00
N ALA A 346 10.93 -9.55 -10.55
CA ALA A 346 11.27 -8.43 -11.41
C ALA A 346 12.22 -8.85 -12.55
N LEU A 347 13.24 -9.67 -12.25
CA LEU A 347 14.16 -10.16 -13.28
C LEU A 347 13.49 -11.07 -14.31
N ALA A 348 12.55 -11.93 -13.87
CA ALA A 348 11.77 -12.77 -14.78
C ALA A 348 10.85 -11.93 -15.67
N MET A 349 10.16 -10.95 -15.10
CA MET A 349 9.33 -9.99 -15.83
C MET A 349 10.14 -9.12 -16.79
N ALA A 350 11.29 -8.62 -16.38
CA ALA A 350 12.17 -7.82 -17.25
C ALA A 350 12.65 -8.63 -18.46
N ARG A 351 13.02 -9.90 -18.25
CA ARG A 351 13.43 -10.81 -19.33
C ARG A 351 12.31 -11.12 -20.31
N GLU A 352 11.10 -11.40 -19.81
CA GLU A 352 9.95 -11.74 -20.66
C GLU A 352 9.42 -10.52 -21.41
N THR A 353 9.32 -9.37 -20.74
CA THR A 353 8.68 -8.17 -21.29
C THR A 353 9.63 -7.26 -22.08
N GLY A 354 10.93 -7.32 -21.78
CA GLY A 354 11.94 -6.40 -22.31
C GLY A 354 11.80 -4.95 -21.81
N LEU A 355 10.99 -4.70 -20.77
CA LEU A 355 10.72 -3.34 -20.30
C LEU A 355 11.86 -2.76 -19.44
N PRO A 356 12.15 -1.45 -19.58
CA PRO A 356 13.09 -0.78 -18.70
C PRO A 356 12.50 -0.59 -17.29
N PRO A 357 13.34 -0.42 -16.26
CA PRO A 357 12.87 -0.09 -14.93
C PRO A 357 12.23 1.29 -14.91
N TYR A 358 11.12 1.44 -14.18
CA TYR A 358 10.56 2.76 -13.89
C TYR A 358 11.55 3.58 -13.04
N ALA A 359 11.67 4.86 -13.35
CA ALA A 359 12.45 5.79 -12.54
C ALA A 359 11.49 6.72 -11.78
N TYR A 360 11.32 6.46 -10.48
CA TYR A 360 10.59 7.38 -9.62
C TYR A 360 11.23 8.78 -9.65
N PRO A 361 10.43 9.86 -9.82
CA PRO A 361 10.91 11.21 -9.60
C PRO A 361 11.50 11.34 -8.19
N THR A 362 12.50 12.21 -7.98
CA THR A 362 13.09 12.42 -6.66
C THR A 362 12.00 12.77 -5.63
N THR A 363 11.75 11.84 -4.72
CA THR A 363 10.71 11.91 -3.68
C THR A 363 11.17 11.12 -2.46
N ASN A 364 10.66 11.48 -1.28
CA ASN A 364 10.89 10.75 -0.03
C ASN A 364 9.87 9.61 0.16
N THR A 365 8.89 9.47 -0.74
CA THR A 365 7.83 8.45 -0.63
C THR A 365 8.25 7.07 -1.11
N THR A 366 9.45 6.94 -1.70
CA THR A 366 9.95 5.70 -2.29
C THR A 366 11.45 5.61 -2.18
N THR A 367 11.97 4.40 -1.94
CA THR A 367 13.40 4.13 -1.97
C THR A 367 13.69 2.96 -2.90
N LYS A 368 14.66 3.09 -3.81
CA LYS A 368 15.10 1.98 -4.65
C LYS A 368 15.81 0.94 -3.79
N VAL A 369 15.40 -0.32 -3.89
CA VAL A 369 15.94 -1.42 -3.08
C VAL A 369 16.25 -2.65 -3.96
N GLY A 370 16.95 -3.62 -3.38
CA GLY A 370 17.30 -4.85 -4.06
C GLY A 370 18.40 -4.65 -5.11
N THR A 371 18.59 -5.68 -5.90
CA THR A 371 19.72 -5.81 -6.85
C THR A 371 19.25 -5.84 -8.30
N SER A 372 17.98 -6.12 -8.56
CA SER A 372 17.41 -6.16 -9.91
C SER A 372 17.41 -4.80 -10.59
N GLY A 373 17.34 -3.72 -9.82
CA GLY A 373 17.16 -2.36 -10.32
C GLY A 373 15.70 -1.98 -10.60
N TYR A 374 14.74 -2.85 -10.31
CA TYR A 374 13.30 -2.68 -10.59
C TYR A 374 12.43 -2.57 -9.33
N VAL A 375 12.98 -2.84 -8.14
CA VAL A 375 12.21 -2.90 -6.88
C VAL A 375 12.35 -1.60 -6.10
N TYR A 376 11.22 -1.13 -5.55
CA TYR A 376 11.16 0.02 -4.66
C TYR A 376 10.43 -0.31 -3.36
N ALA A 377 10.93 0.19 -2.24
CA ALA A 377 10.24 0.21 -0.96
C ALA A 377 9.28 1.42 -0.91
N ARG A 378 8.04 1.19 -0.50
CA ARG A 378 6.98 2.21 -0.43
C ARG A 378 5.92 1.88 0.63
N ASN A 379 5.40 2.88 1.34
CA ASN A 379 4.30 2.71 2.28
C ASN A 379 2.95 2.72 1.53
N LEU A 380 2.55 1.55 1.01
CA LEU A 380 1.20 1.34 0.47
C LEU A 380 0.32 0.65 1.50
N LEU A 381 -0.95 1.06 1.58
CA LEU A 381 -1.89 0.59 2.61
C LEU A 381 -1.98 -0.95 2.67
N ALA A 382 -2.02 -1.66 1.55
CA ALA A 382 -2.07 -3.13 1.57
C ALA A 382 -0.74 -3.74 2.04
N THR A 383 0.41 -3.24 1.54
CA THR A 383 1.74 -3.70 1.99
C THR A 383 1.98 -3.45 3.48
N ARG A 384 1.34 -2.43 4.06
CA ARG A 384 1.35 -2.15 5.50
C ARG A 384 0.46 -3.10 6.28
N LEU A 385 -0.75 -3.39 5.78
CA LEU A 385 -1.78 -4.08 6.56
C LEU A 385 -1.83 -5.61 6.38
N TYR A 386 -1.31 -6.15 5.28
CA TYR A 386 -1.29 -7.60 5.05
C TYR A 386 -0.18 -8.23 5.90
N ARG A 387 -0.56 -9.18 6.75
CA ARG A 387 0.31 -9.79 7.77
C ARG A 387 1.03 -11.02 7.25
N CYS A 388 1.58 -10.89 6.04
CA CYS A 388 2.42 -11.84 5.32
C CYS A 388 3.30 -11.08 4.32
N PRO A 389 4.32 -11.71 3.72
CA PRO A 389 5.00 -11.17 2.55
C PRO A 389 4.03 -10.69 1.47
N VAL A 390 4.28 -9.51 0.92
CA VAL A 390 3.53 -8.89 -0.19
C VAL A 390 4.50 -8.40 -1.25
N VAL A 391 4.22 -8.74 -2.51
CA VAL A 391 4.91 -8.17 -3.68
C VAL A 391 3.88 -7.54 -4.59
N TYR A 392 4.07 -6.25 -4.88
CA TYR A 392 3.29 -5.50 -5.86
C TYR A 392 3.98 -5.54 -7.21
N CYS A 393 3.26 -5.97 -8.24
CA CYS A 393 3.74 -6.00 -9.62
C CYS A 393 3.03 -4.89 -10.41
N GLU A 394 3.81 -3.93 -10.94
CA GLU A 394 3.31 -2.83 -11.77
C GLU A 394 4.01 -2.79 -13.14
N PRO A 395 3.84 -3.85 -13.98
CA PRO A 395 4.22 -3.80 -15.38
C PRO A 395 3.22 -3.01 -16.22
N TYR A 396 3.68 -2.68 -17.42
CA TYR A 396 2.92 -2.12 -18.53
C TYR A 396 2.18 -0.83 -18.20
N VAL A 397 2.61 0.25 -18.84
CA VAL A 397 1.88 1.50 -18.90
C VAL A 397 0.65 1.31 -19.78
N MET A 398 -0.54 1.13 -19.20
CA MET A 398 -1.77 0.80 -19.92
C MET A 398 -2.15 1.82 -20.99
N ASN A 399 -1.72 3.07 -20.82
CA ASN A 399 -1.88 4.16 -21.78
C ASN A 399 -0.71 4.34 -22.76
N SER A 400 0.20 3.38 -22.84
CA SER A 400 1.19 3.31 -23.91
C SER A 400 0.52 2.86 -25.22
N LYS A 401 0.96 3.37 -26.37
CA LYS A 401 0.46 2.95 -27.69
C LYS A 401 0.56 1.44 -27.90
N ASP A 402 1.71 0.85 -27.54
CA ASP A 402 1.95 -0.58 -27.68
C ASP A 402 1.04 -1.38 -26.75
N VAL A 403 1.05 -1.04 -25.46
CA VAL A 403 0.26 -1.74 -24.45
C VAL A 403 -1.24 -1.64 -24.75
N PHE A 404 -1.71 -0.47 -25.16
CA PHE A 404 -3.09 -0.28 -25.57
C PHE A 404 -3.47 -1.25 -26.71
N ALA A 405 -2.66 -1.33 -27.77
CA ALA A 405 -2.91 -2.26 -28.88
C ALA A 405 -2.94 -3.72 -28.40
N ARG A 406 -2.02 -4.10 -27.51
CA ARG A 406 -1.96 -5.45 -26.91
C ARG A 406 -3.18 -5.75 -26.03
N ILE A 407 -3.68 -4.76 -25.28
CA ILE A 407 -4.91 -4.89 -24.49
C ILE A 407 -6.13 -5.05 -25.42
N GLN A 408 -6.21 -4.27 -26.50
CA GLN A 408 -7.31 -4.36 -27.48
C GLN A 408 -7.32 -5.71 -28.20
N ALA A 409 -6.16 -6.32 -28.44
CA ALA A 409 -6.05 -7.66 -29.03
C ALA A 409 -6.64 -8.76 -28.13
N GLY A 410 -6.76 -8.51 -26.82
CA GLY A 410 -7.36 -9.42 -25.86
C GLY A 410 -6.43 -10.57 -25.42
N ASP A 411 -7.03 -11.59 -24.81
CA ASP A 411 -6.34 -12.83 -24.51
C ASP A 411 -6.38 -13.78 -25.71
N TYR A 412 -5.26 -14.43 -26.00
CA TYR A 412 -5.09 -15.38 -27.11
C TYR A 412 -3.97 -16.38 -26.81
N GLU A 413 -4.06 -17.56 -27.40
CA GLU A 413 -3.03 -18.59 -27.36
C GLU A 413 -1.93 -18.32 -28.39
N GLY A 414 -0.70 -18.76 -28.09
CA GLY A 414 0.44 -18.64 -28.99
C GLY A 414 0.90 -17.19 -29.20
N MET A 415 1.31 -16.90 -30.43
CA MET A 415 1.88 -15.60 -30.83
C MET A 415 0.95 -14.89 -31.81
N ARG A 416 0.96 -13.57 -31.77
CA ARG A 416 0.26 -12.72 -32.74
C ARG A 416 1.11 -11.52 -33.09
N ASN A 417 1.08 -11.13 -34.37
CA ASN A 417 1.66 -9.87 -34.80
C ASN A 417 0.86 -8.69 -34.23
N ILE A 418 1.52 -7.86 -33.41
CA ILE A 418 0.98 -6.59 -32.93
C ILE A 418 2.05 -5.54 -33.17
N ASN A 419 1.71 -4.51 -33.94
CA ASN A 419 2.64 -3.44 -34.33
C ASN A 419 3.94 -3.95 -34.99
N GLY A 420 3.84 -5.00 -35.83
CA GLY A 420 4.99 -5.57 -36.54
C GLY A 420 5.81 -6.56 -35.72
N VAL A 421 5.43 -6.84 -34.47
CA VAL A 421 6.16 -7.77 -33.59
C VAL A 421 5.29 -8.96 -33.19
N GLU A 422 5.82 -10.17 -33.36
CA GLU A 422 5.19 -11.39 -32.83
C GLU A 422 5.25 -11.36 -31.30
N ARG A 423 4.09 -11.33 -30.66
CA ARG A 423 3.96 -11.19 -29.21
C ARG A 423 2.99 -12.23 -28.67
N LYS A 424 3.30 -12.73 -27.48
CA LYS A 424 2.35 -13.44 -26.64
C LYS A 424 1.29 -12.48 -26.13
N SER A 425 0.11 -13.00 -25.78
CA SER A 425 -0.90 -12.20 -25.09
C SER A 425 -0.29 -11.54 -23.85
N ILE A 426 -0.50 -10.23 -23.71
CA ILE A 426 0.02 -9.45 -22.59
C ILE A 426 -0.41 -10.03 -21.23
N PHE A 427 -1.58 -10.66 -21.16
CA PHE A 427 -2.09 -11.25 -19.93
C PHE A 427 -1.36 -12.55 -19.55
N ARG A 428 -1.00 -13.35 -20.56
CA ARG A 428 -0.25 -14.60 -20.37
C ARG A 428 1.24 -14.33 -20.16
N GLU A 429 1.80 -13.39 -20.90
CA GLU A 429 3.17 -12.87 -20.69
C GLU A 429 3.37 -12.41 -19.23
N TYR A 430 2.43 -11.63 -18.70
CA TYR A 430 2.44 -11.22 -17.29
C TYR A 430 2.31 -12.43 -16.34
N ALA A 431 1.29 -13.26 -16.53
CA ALA A 431 1.07 -14.42 -15.65
C ALA A 431 2.27 -15.37 -15.60
N ASP A 432 2.87 -15.67 -16.75
CA ASP A 432 3.97 -16.61 -16.84
C ASP A 432 5.26 -16.04 -16.25
N SER A 433 5.58 -14.78 -16.53
CA SER A 433 6.77 -14.15 -15.94
C SER A 433 6.73 -14.04 -14.41
N VAL A 434 5.55 -13.80 -13.82
CA VAL A 434 5.38 -13.86 -12.36
C VAL A 434 5.54 -15.28 -11.84
N ALA A 435 4.95 -16.27 -12.52
CA ALA A 435 5.07 -17.67 -12.13
C ALA A 435 6.53 -18.15 -12.19
N ASP A 436 7.26 -17.80 -13.25
CA ASP A 436 8.66 -18.17 -13.44
C ASP A 436 9.55 -17.53 -12.37
N GLY A 437 9.33 -16.25 -12.03
CA GLY A 437 10.03 -15.60 -10.93
C GLY A 437 9.81 -16.26 -9.56
N LEU A 438 8.60 -16.75 -9.31
CA LEU A 438 8.31 -17.52 -8.09
C LEU A 438 9.01 -18.87 -8.10
N VAL A 439 9.00 -19.58 -9.23
CA VAL A 439 9.71 -20.85 -9.37
C VAL A 439 11.20 -20.66 -9.14
N ASP A 440 11.81 -19.63 -9.74
CA ASP A 440 13.23 -19.30 -9.56
C ASP A 440 13.57 -19.04 -8.09
N TYR A 441 12.75 -18.25 -7.39
CA TYR A 441 12.99 -17.93 -5.98
C TYR A 441 12.84 -19.17 -5.10
N TYR A 442 11.69 -19.86 -5.18
CA TYR A 442 11.40 -20.99 -4.30
C TYR A 442 12.29 -22.19 -4.59
N SER A 443 12.73 -22.39 -5.83
CA SER A 443 13.68 -23.46 -6.17
C SER A 443 15.03 -23.26 -5.49
N LYS A 444 15.50 -22.01 -5.40
CA LYS A 444 16.76 -21.66 -4.70
C LYS A 444 16.59 -21.65 -3.19
N ALA A 445 15.53 -21.02 -2.69
CA ALA A 445 15.30 -20.83 -1.26
C ALA A 445 14.97 -22.13 -0.50
N ARG A 446 14.51 -23.17 -1.21
CA ARG A 446 14.17 -24.50 -0.68
C ARG A 446 15.07 -25.61 -1.22
N ALA A 447 16.21 -25.27 -1.82
CA ALA A 447 17.20 -26.26 -2.22
C ALA A 447 17.87 -26.86 -0.97
N LEU A 448 17.29 -27.95 -0.47
CA LEU A 448 17.88 -28.90 0.49
C LEU A 448 17.50 -30.31 0.07
#